data_AF-A0A6G0Z0I3-F1
#
_entry.id   AF-A0A6G0Z0I3-F1
#
_cell.length_a   1.000
_cell.length_b   1.000
_cell.length_c   1.000
_cell.angle_alpha   90.00
_cell.angle_beta   90.00
_cell.angle_gamma   90.00
#
_symmetry.space_group_name_H-M   'P 1'
#
loop_
_entity.id
_entity.type
_entity.pdbx_description
1 polymer ?
#
loop_
_entity_poly.entity_id
_entity_poly.type
_entity_poly.pdbx_seq_one_letter_code
_entity_poly.pdbx_strand_id
1 'polypeptide(L)'
;MRFHVKGDTSAGIFAEMLLKIGDRNFPSLEGEITIPSNLCTVVSSLAELTSRIYPDIINIKMKLFKWLCERAILTPKNDKAAEINEILLKAFNEKAVE
;
A
#
# COMPACT_ATOMS: atom_id res chain seq x y z
N MET A 1 9.50 -10.18 2.36
CA MET A 1 8.10 -10.64 2.24
C MET A 1 7.94 -11.49 0.99
N ARG A 2 7.10 -12.53 1.02
CA ARG A 2 6.70 -13.28 -0.19
C ARG A 2 5.18 -13.21 -0.29
N PHE A 3 4.67 -12.33 -1.16
CA PHE A 3 3.25 -12.25 -1.51
C PHE A 3 3.07 -12.98 -2.84
N HIS A 4 2.36 -14.10 -2.83
CA HIS A 4 2.24 -14.97 -4.01
C HIS A 4 0.90 -14.69 -4.68
N VAL A 5 0.89 -13.74 -5.64
CA VAL A 5 -0.27 -13.47 -6.48
C VAL A 5 -0.27 -14.47 -7.62
N LYS A 6 -1.11 -15.50 -7.54
CA LYS A 6 -1.28 -16.45 -8.65
C LYS A 6 -2.15 -15.81 -9.74
N GLY A 7 -1.67 -15.83 -10.99
CA GLY A 7 -2.47 -15.53 -12.18
C GLY A 7 -2.45 -14.07 -12.68
N ASP A 8 -1.65 -13.20 -12.06
CA ASP A 8 -1.49 -11.81 -12.51
C ASP A 8 -0.08 -11.59 -13.07
N THR A 9 0.02 -11.40 -14.39
CA THR A 9 1.29 -11.12 -15.08
C THR A 9 1.98 -9.87 -14.51
N SER A 10 1.21 -8.89 -14.03
CA SER A 10 1.75 -7.66 -13.44
C SER A 10 2.46 -7.93 -12.10
N ALA A 11 1.98 -8.89 -11.31
CA ALA A 11 2.61 -9.27 -10.04
C ALA A 11 3.98 -9.96 -10.25
N GLY A 12 4.12 -10.73 -11.33
CA GLY A 12 5.41 -11.32 -11.73
C GLY A 12 6.44 -10.24 -12.09
N ILE A 13 6.02 -9.27 -12.91
CA ILE A 13 6.86 -8.12 -13.30
C ILE A 13 7.26 -7.30 -12.06
N PHE A 14 6.31 -7.04 -11.16
CA PHE A 14 6.55 -6.35 -9.91
C PHE A 14 7.59 -7.07 -9.04
N ALA A 15 7.44 -8.39 -8.86
CA ALA A 15 8.38 -9.19 -8.08
C ALA A 15 9.79 -9.21 -8.70
N GLU A 16 9.91 -9.34 -10.02
CA GLU A 16 11.19 -9.29 -10.73
C GLU A 16 11.89 -7.93 -10.55
N MET A 17 11.14 -6.83 -10.64
CA MET A 17 11.68 -5.50 -10.39
C MET A 17 12.19 -5.32 -8.96
N LEU A 18 11.43 -5.79 -7.96
CA LEU A 18 11.88 -5.77 -6.56
C LEU A 18 13.16 -6.58 -6.33
N LEU A 19 13.28 -7.74 -6.98
CA LEU A 19 14.51 -8.55 -6.93
C LEU A 19 15.70 -7.79 -7.50
N LYS A 20 15.57 -7.18 -8.69
CA LYS A 20 16.63 -6.36 -9.29
C LYS A 20 17.07 -5.21 -8.38
N ILE A 21 16.13 -4.56 -7.69
CA ILE A 21 16.44 -3.50 -6.71
C ILE A 21 17.22 -4.09 -5.52
N GLY A 22 16.75 -5.21 -4.96
CA GLY A 22 17.41 -5.89 -3.84
C GLY A 22 18.82 -6.37 -4.16
N ASP A 23 19.04 -6.86 -5.38
CA ASP A 23 20.32 -7.34 -5.90
C ASP A 23 21.24 -6.20 -6.38
N ARG A 24 20.82 -4.94 -6.24
CA ARG A 24 21.53 -3.74 -6.73
C ARG A 24 21.82 -3.77 -8.24
N ASN A 25 21.01 -4.49 -9.00
CA ASN A 25 21.08 -4.61 -10.45
C ASN A 25 19.97 -3.79 -11.14
N PHE A 26 19.54 -2.71 -10.49
CA PHE A 26 18.55 -1.77 -11.03
C PHE A 26 19.25 -0.43 -11.33
N PRO A 27 18.94 0.25 -12.45
CA PRO A 27 19.56 1.52 -12.80
C PRO A 27 19.42 2.54 -11.66
N SER A 28 20.55 3.09 -11.22
CA SER A 28 20.60 4.14 -10.21
C SER A 28 21.47 5.30 -10.68
N LEU A 29 21.07 6.52 -10.37
CA LEU A 29 21.85 7.74 -10.58
C LEU A 29 22.23 8.29 -9.21
N GLU A 30 23.52 8.47 -8.94
CA GLU A 30 24.02 9.00 -7.65
C GLU A 30 23.57 8.22 -6.40
N GLY A 31 23.30 6.92 -6.57
CA GLY A 31 22.82 6.07 -5.48
C GLY A 31 21.31 6.12 -5.26
N GLU A 32 20.57 6.88 -6.08
CA GLU A 32 19.12 6.91 -6.08
C GLU A 32 18.55 6.09 -7.23
N ILE A 33 17.46 5.37 -6.97
CA ILE A 33 16.69 4.69 -8.02
C ILE A 33 15.50 5.56 -8.43
N THR A 34 15.24 5.66 -9.74
CA THR A 34 13.99 6.22 -10.22
C THR A 34 12.93 5.13 -10.18
N ILE A 35 11.92 5.30 -9.32
CA ILE A 35 10.78 4.38 -9.27
C ILE A 35 9.93 4.59 -10.53
N PRO A 36 9.81 3.58 -11.40
CA PRO A 36 9.03 3.74 -12.62
C PRO A 36 7.53 3.77 -12.27
N SER A 37 6.75 4.55 -13.01
CA SER A 37 5.33 4.83 -12.72
C SER A 37 4.43 3.59 -12.76
N ASN A 38 4.85 2.54 -13.46
CA ASN A 38 4.17 1.25 -13.49
C ASN A 38 4.46 0.37 -12.27
N LEU A 39 5.45 0.72 -11.44
CA LEU A 39 5.81 -0.03 -10.24
C LEU A 39 5.03 0.45 -9.02
N CYS A 40 4.93 1.77 -8.84
CA CYS A 40 4.27 2.39 -7.70
C CYS A 40 3.46 3.60 -8.14
N THR A 41 2.36 3.85 -7.44
CA THR A 41 1.73 5.17 -7.49
C THR A 41 2.29 6.02 -6.35
N VAL A 42 2.91 7.14 -6.71
CA VAL A 42 3.29 8.16 -5.73
C VAL A 42 2.02 8.94 -5.36
N VAL A 43 1.79 9.07 -4.07
CA VAL A 43 0.70 9.86 -3.51
C VAL A 43 1.27 11.00 -2.68
N SER A 44 0.53 12.10 -2.63
CA SER A 44 0.98 13.34 -1.99
C SER A 44 0.46 13.51 -0.56
N SER A 45 -0.51 12.69 -0.15
CA SER A 45 -1.12 12.77 1.18
C SER A 45 -1.56 11.40 1.69
N LEU A 46 -1.70 11.31 3.02
CA LEU A 46 -2.25 10.11 3.66
C LEU A 46 -3.74 9.92 3.34
N ALA A 47 -4.49 10.99 3.10
CA ALA A 47 -5.87 10.90 2.64
C ALA A 47 -5.97 10.23 1.26
N GLU A 48 -5.08 10.60 0.33
CA GLU A 48 -4.98 9.96 -0.98
C GLU A 48 -4.52 8.50 -0.88
N LEU A 49 -3.55 8.20 -0.02
CA LEU A 49 -3.15 6.82 0.27
C LEU A 49 -4.34 5.99 0.76
N THR A 50 -5.10 6.56 1.70
CA THR A 50 -6.27 5.92 2.31
C THR A 50 -7.36 5.67 1.28
N SER A 51 -7.69 6.64 0.43
CA SER A 51 -8.73 6.46 -0.60
C SER A 51 -8.32 5.45 -1.67
N ARG A 52 -7.02 5.30 -1.98
CA ARG A 52 -6.53 4.29 -2.92
C ARG A 52 -6.54 2.88 -2.33
N ILE A 53 -6.12 2.73 -1.07
CA ILE A 53 -6.09 1.41 -0.41
C ILE A 53 -7.50 1.00 0.04
N TYR A 54 -8.29 1.92 0.57
CA TYR A 54 -9.65 1.72 1.08
C TYR A 54 -10.65 2.61 0.32
N PRO A 55 -10.95 2.33 -0.96
CA PRO A 55 -11.80 3.18 -1.79
C PRO A 55 -13.25 3.29 -1.30
N ASP A 56 -13.70 2.35 -0.47
CA ASP A 56 -15.05 2.31 0.09
C ASP A 56 -15.03 2.24 1.62
N ILE A 57 -14.12 3.01 2.22
CA ILE A 57 -13.95 3.12 3.67
C ILE A 57 -15.23 3.61 4.37
N ILE A 58 -16.07 4.39 3.68
CA ILE A 58 -17.32 4.93 4.22
C ILE A 58 -18.30 3.80 4.56
N ASN A 59 -18.32 2.74 3.75
CA ASN A 59 -19.19 1.57 3.95
C ASN A 59 -18.47 0.42 4.64
N ILE A 60 -17.40 0.69 5.41
CA ILE A 60 -16.56 -0.35 6.03
C ILE A 60 -17.37 -1.32 6.90
N LYS A 61 -18.42 -0.85 7.58
CA LYS A 61 -19.31 -1.69 8.40
C LYS A 61 -20.05 -2.76 7.59
N MET A 62 -20.22 -2.55 6.28
CA MET A 62 -20.88 -3.50 5.37
C MET A 62 -19.87 -4.41 4.65
N LYS A 63 -18.56 -4.23 4.88
CA LYS A 63 -17.52 -5.05 4.25
C LYS A 63 -17.28 -6.33 5.05
N LEU A 64 -17.03 -7.42 4.33
CA LEU A 64 -16.56 -8.65 4.94
C LEU A 64 -15.13 -8.48 5.45
N PHE A 65 -14.81 -9.17 6.55
CA PHE A 65 -13.46 -9.19 7.12
C PHE A 65 -12.37 -9.49 6.07
N LYS A 66 -12.65 -10.38 5.13
CA LYS A 66 -11.73 -10.72 4.02
C LYS A 66 -11.33 -9.50 3.18
N TRP A 67 -12.24 -8.55 2.97
CA TRP A 67 -11.96 -7.32 2.20
C TRP A 67 -10.88 -6.47 2.88
N LEU A 68 -10.83 -6.46 4.22
CA LEU A 68 -9.78 -5.79 4.98
C LEU A 68 -8.47 -6.58 4.90
N CYS A 69 -8.51 -7.91 4.99
CA CYS A 69 -7.32 -8.77 4.91
C CYS A 69 -6.62 -8.75 3.55
N GLU A 70 -7.33 -8.41 2.47
CA GLU A 70 -6.76 -8.27 1.13
C GLU A 70 -5.90 -6.99 0.97
N ARG A 71 -5.86 -6.13 1.99
CA ARG A 71 -5.19 -4.84 1.97
C ARG A 71 -4.08 -4.80 3.03
N ALA A 72 -2.95 -4.21 2.67
CA ALA A 72 -1.83 -4.01 3.58
C ALA A 72 -1.15 -2.67 3.29
N ILE A 73 -0.79 -1.95 4.35
CA ILE A 73 0.08 -0.79 4.29
C ILE A 73 1.38 -1.17 5.00
N LEU A 74 2.49 -1.02 4.30
CA LEU A 74 3.83 -1.26 4.82
C LEU A 74 4.50 0.08 5.08
N THR A 75 5.08 0.23 6.26
CA THR A 75 5.85 1.42 6.63
C THR A 75 7.30 1.03 6.92
N PRO A 76 8.27 1.94 6.70
CA PRO A 76 9.66 1.69 7.08
C PRO A 76 9.86 1.57 8.60
N LYS A 77 8.97 2.19 9.39
CA LYS A 77 9.06 2.24 10.86
C LYS A 77 7.69 2.08 11.53
N ASN A 78 7.69 1.56 12.76
CA ASN A 78 6.48 1.27 13.53
C ASN A 78 5.75 2.52 14.04
N ASP A 79 6.48 3.61 14.31
CA ASP A 79 5.89 4.91 14.68
C ASP A 79 4.96 5.42 13.57
N LYS A 80 5.39 5.28 12.31
CA LYS A 80 4.58 5.60 11.13
C LYS A 80 3.41 4.63 10.95
N ALA A 81 3.58 3.35 11.27
CA ALA A 81 2.45 2.42 11.28
C ALA A 81 1.39 2.84 12.31
N ALA A 82 1.80 3.23 13.52
CA ALA A 82 0.90 3.69 14.56
C ALA A 82 0.14 4.96 14.15
N GLU A 83 0.84 5.96 13.60
CA GLU A 83 0.22 7.19 13.10
C GLU A 83 -0.83 6.92 12.02
N ILE A 84 -0.52 6.05 11.05
CA ILE A 84 -1.46 5.66 9.99
C ILE A 84 -2.67 4.91 10.59
N ASN A 85 -2.43 3.99 11.52
CA ASN A 85 -3.51 3.23 12.15
C ASN A 85 -4.48 4.14 12.90
N GLU A 86 -3.99 5.12 13.67
CA GLU A 86 -4.83 6.10 14.37
C GLU A 86 -5.72 6.90 13.40
N ILE A 87 -5.16 7.30 12.26
CA ILE A 87 -5.90 8.06 11.24
C ILE A 87 -6.97 7.18 10.57
N LEU A 88 -6.65 5.92 10.26
CA LEU A 88 -7.61 4.98 9.70
C LEU A 88 -8.73 4.64 10.69
N LEU A 89 -8.40 4.44 11.98
CA LEU A 89 -9.40 4.18 13.02
C LEU A 89 -10.38 5.34 13.19
N LYS A 90 -9.90 6.59 13.12
CA LYS A 90 -10.78 7.76 13.10
C LYS A 90 -11.72 7.74 11.91
N ALA A 91 -11.19 7.49 10.70
CA ALA A 91 -12.00 7.39 9.49
C ALA A 91 -13.06 6.26 9.57
N PHE A 92 -12.77 5.16 10.28
CA PHE A 92 -13.74 4.08 10.52
C PHE A 92 -14.82 4.46 11.54
N ASN A 93 -14.48 5.30 12.53
CA ASN A 93 -15.33 5.66 13.66
C ASN A 93 -16.15 6.95 13.46
N GLU A 94 -15.74 7.83 12.56
CA GLU A 94 -16.36 9.16 12.33
C GLU A 94 -17.81 9.13 11.81
N LYS A 95 -18.38 7.95 11.49
CA LYS A 95 -19.82 7.79 11.18
C LYS A 95 -20.54 6.76 12.05
N ALA A 96 -20.25 6.74 13.35
CA ALA A 96 -21.13 6.13 14.34
C ALA A 96 -22.27 7.06 14.81
N VAL A 97 -22.38 8.27 14.26
CA VAL A 97 -23.45 9.23 14.56
C VAL A 97 -24.14 9.64 13.26
N GLU A 98 -25.14 8.85 12.87
CA GLU A 98 -26.44 9.30 12.34
C GLU A 98 -27.43 8.13 12.38
#